data_AF-A0A1G2ZMV2-F1
#
_entry.id   AF-A0A1G2ZMV2-F1
#
_cell.length_a   1.000
_cell.length_b   1.000
_cell.length_c   1.000
_cell.angle_alpha   90.00
_cell.angle_beta   90.00
_cell.angle_gamma   90.00
#
_symmetry.space_group_name_H-M   'P 1'
#
loop_
_entity.id
_entity.type
_entity.pdbx_description
1 polymer ?
#
loop_
_entity_poly.entity_id
_entity_poly.type
_entity_poly.pdbx_seq_one_letter_code
_entity_poly.pdbx_strand_id
1 'polypeptide(L)'
;MNKSHTVALLSKRVFFCFLLLLPFCKLLNGDSVFAEGQTKFAQDFFDSAEPITLKDPLAVILGAMDNDGAFVFTYADAVKFAGHSCPAVAGAYKSTQLALKALYGKETPVRGNIGVTIMGGVDENVNGPISQIVSMITGASAENGFKGFGPAGKYGRYNLMSFATEQKTDSKATCTLLFQRRDTGKTVEITYD
;
A
#
# COMPACT_ATOMS: atom_id res chain seq x y z
N MET A 1 -23.91 -12.93 32.64
CA MET A 1 -24.42 -13.83 31.57
C MET A 1 -24.70 -12.99 30.33
N ASN A 2 -23.88 -13.20 29.29
CA ASN A 2 -23.91 -12.48 28.02
C ASN A 2 -25.25 -12.65 27.31
N LYS A 3 -25.87 -11.55 26.88
CA LYS A 3 -26.97 -11.58 25.90
C LYS A 3 -26.37 -11.72 24.50
N SER A 4 -26.57 -12.88 23.91
CA SER A 4 -26.29 -13.14 22.50
C SER A 4 -27.33 -12.43 21.64
N HIS A 5 -26.91 -11.58 20.72
CA HIS A 5 -27.78 -11.00 19.70
C HIS A 5 -27.61 -11.77 18.40
N THR A 6 -28.61 -12.59 18.07
CA THR A 6 -28.78 -13.23 16.76
C THR A 6 -29.34 -12.21 15.78
N VAL A 7 -28.64 -11.98 14.66
CA VAL A 7 -29.16 -11.21 13.52
C VAL A 7 -29.61 -12.19 12.44
N ALA A 8 -30.90 -12.18 12.11
CA ALA A 8 -31.49 -12.99 11.06
C ALA A 8 -31.30 -12.31 9.68
N LEU A 9 -30.76 -13.04 8.70
CA LEU A 9 -30.80 -12.64 7.29
C LEU A 9 -32.18 -12.95 6.71
N LEU A 10 -32.88 -11.94 6.17
CA LEU A 10 -34.00 -12.16 5.27
C LEU A 10 -33.58 -11.94 3.82
N SER A 11 -33.66 -13.00 3.03
CA SER A 11 -33.57 -12.98 1.57
C SER A 11 -34.91 -12.58 0.97
N LYS A 12 -34.94 -11.71 -0.05
CA LYS A 12 -35.93 -11.75 -1.14
C LYS A 12 -35.31 -11.29 -2.45
N ARG A 13 -35.25 -12.21 -3.41
CA ARG A 13 -35.07 -11.94 -4.84
C ARG A 13 -36.36 -11.34 -5.41
N VAL A 14 -36.26 -10.28 -6.23
CA VAL A 14 -37.24 -9.98 -7.29
C VAL A 14 -36.47 -9.51 -8.53
N PHE A 15 -36.82 -10.12 -9.66
CA PHE A 15 -36.26 -9.94 -10.99
C PHE A 15 -37.23 -9.02 -11.76
N PHE A 16 -36.77 -7.97 -12.44
CA PHE A 16 -37.47 -7.44 -13.61
C PHE A 16 -36.51 -6.68 -14.55
N CYS A 17 -36.65 -7.01 -15.83
CA CYS A 17 -35.86 -6.59 -16.98
C CYS A 17 -36.46 -5.31 -17.59
N PHE A 18 -35.65 -4.36 -18.07
CA PHE A 18 -35.97 -3.59 -19.29
C PHE A 18 -34.71 -2.94 -19.88
N LEU A 19 -34.61 -3.06 -21.21
CA LEU A 19 -33.49 -2.74 -22.08
C LEU A 19 -33.54 -1.26 -22.56
N LEU A 20 -32.36 -0.69 -22.83
CA LEU A 20 -32.04 0.44 -23.74
C LEU A 20 -32.45 1.87 -23.36
N LEU A 21 -31.43 2.73 -23.19
CA LEU A 21 -31.23 4.01 -23.91
C LEU A 21 -29.84 4.61 -23.54
N LEU A 22 -28.85 4.44 -24.42
CA LEU A 22 -27.76 5.41 -24.63
C LEU A 22 -28.25 6.35 -25.75
N PRO A 23 -27.90 7.65 -25.84
CA PRO A 23 -26.52 8.17 -25.64
C PRO A 23 -26.42 9.60 -25.04
N PHE A 24 -25.25 10.00 -24.50
CA PHE A 24 -24.50 11.21 -24.92
C PHE A 24 -23.34 11.54 -23.97
N CYS A 25 -22.30 12.13 -24.57
CA CYS A 25 -21.25 12.95 -23.96
C CYS A 25 -20.18 12.29 -23.09
N LYS A 26 -19.03 12.05 -23.73
CA LYS A 26 -17.70 12.17 -23.13
C LYS A 26 -17.48 13.57 -22.51
N LEU A 27 -16.57 13.59 -21.54
CA LEU A 27 -15.82 14.73 -20.99
C LEU A 27 -16.52 15.56 -19.90
N LEU A 28 -16.35 15.10 -18.67
CA LEU A 28 -15.68 15.90 -17.65
C LEU A 28 -14.56 15.04 -17.06
N ASN A 29 -13.42 15.65 -16.78
CA ASN A 29 -12.27 15.01 -16.15
C ASN A 29 -12.77 14.09 -15.03
N GLY A 30 -12.43 12.80 -15.13
CA GLY A 30 -12.65 11.88 -14.02
C GLY A 30 -11.71 12.29 -12.90
N ASP A 31 -12.15 13.24 -12.07
CA ASP A 31 -11.56 13.44 -10.76
C ASP A 31 -11.62 12.07 -10.10
N SER A 32 -10.44 11.50 -9.94
CA SER A 32 -10.29 10.19 -9.40
C SER A 32 -10.68 10.28 -7.92
N VAL A 33 -11.94 9.92 -7.63
CA VAL A 33 -12.49 9.85 -6.28
C VAL A 33 -11.68 8.79 -5.53
N PHE A 34 -10.82 9.22 -4.62
CA PHE A 34 -10.01 8.31 -3.83
C PHE A 34 -10.18 8.55 -2.33
N ALA A 35 -10.30 7.43 -1.60
CA ALA A 35 -10.65 7.23 -0.19
C ALA A 35 -12.10 7.57 0.20
N GLU A 36 -12.84 6.50 0.52
CA GLU A 36 -14.22 6.42 0.99
C GLU A 36 -14.63 7.59 1.92
N GLY A 37 -15.63 8.38 1.54
CA GLY A 37 -16.26 9.41 2.38
C GLY A 37 -16.92 8.90 3.69
N GLN A 38 -16.51 7.72 4.17
CA GLN A 38 -16.82 7.14 5.46
C GLN A 38 -16.03 7.81 6.61
N THR A 39 -14.80 8.28 6.35
CA THR A 39 -13.96 8.91 7.38
C THR A 39 -14.00 10.42 7.23
N LYS A 40 -14.39 11.12 8.31
CA LYS A 40 -14.38 12.59 8.36
C LYS A 40 -13.06 13.05 8.97
N PHE A 41 -12.09 13.40 8.13
CA PHE A 41 -10.84 13.99 8.61
C PHE A 41 -11.04 15.43 9.08
N ALA A 42 -10.15 15.88 9.97
CA ALA A 42 -10.15 17.26 10.46
C ALA A 42 -9.56 18.26 9.45
N GLN A 43 -8.85 17.78 8.43
CA GLN A 43 -8.17 18.60 7.42
C GLN A 43 -8.30 17.93 6.05
N ASP A 44 -8.60 18.71 5.01
CA ASP A 44 -8.88 18.17 3.67
C ASP A 44 -7.63 17.66 2.93
N PHE A 45 -6.43 18.07 3.35
CA PHE A 45 -5.19 17.69 2.66
C PHE A 45 -4.85 16.20 2.77
N PHE A 46 -5.45 15.47 3.73
CA PHE A 46 -5.23 14.03 3.86
C PHE A 46 -5.67 13.26 2.61
N ASP A 47 -6.65 13.79 1.87
CA ASP A 47 -7.18 13.21 0.64
C ASP A 47 -6.59 13.83 -0.64
N SER A 48 -5.73 14.86 -0.54
CA SER A 48 -5.21 15.59 -1.71
C SER A 48 -3.82 15.16 -2.16
N ALA A 49 -3.13 14.34 -1.37
CA ALA A 49 -1.81 13.84 -1.73
C ALA A 49 -1.90 12.90 -2.94
N GLU A 50 -0.92 13.00 -3.86
CA GLU A 50 -0.84 12.11 -5.01
C GLU A 50 -0.86 10.63 -4.56
N PRO A 51 -1.76 9.79 -5.10
CA PRO A 51 -1.87 8.39 -4.71
C PRO A 51 -0.70 7.53 -5.24
N ILE A 52 -0.54 6.35 -4.66
CA ILE A 52 0.38 5.31 -5.15
C ILE A 52 -0.43 4.18 -5.76
N THR A 53 -0.23 3.92 -7.05
CA THR A 53 -0.92 2.84 -7.78
C THR A 53 0.01 1.64 -7.98
N LEU A 54 -0.44 0.44 -7.62
CA LEU A 54 0.31 -0.82 -7.81
C LEU A 54 -0.56 -1.94 -8.36
N LYS A 55 0.03 -2.79 -9.21
CA LYS A 55 -0.57 -4.09 -9.55
C LYS A 55 -0.27 -5.10 -8.45
N ASP A 56 -1.22 -5.97 -8.13
CA ASP A 56 -0.99 -7.08 -7.19
C ASP A 56 -1.46 -8.42 -7.78
N PRO A 57 -0.53 -9.24 -8.33
CA PRO A 57 -0.85 -10.56 -8.86
C PRO A 57 -1.45 -11.53 -7.83
N LEU A 58 -1.16 -11.35 -6.53
CA LEU A 58 -1.76 -12.16 -5.47
C LEU A 58 -3.23 -11.79 -5.28
N ALA A 59 -3.56 -10.49 -5.34
CA ALA A 59 -4.95 -10.05 -5.25
C ALA A 59 -5.78 -10.57 -6.43
N VAL A 60 -5.19 -10.56 -7.63
CA VAL A 60 -5.82 -11.09 -8.85
C VAL A 60 -6.10 -12.60 -8.73
N ILE A 61 -5.09 -13.40 -8.37
CA ILE A 61 -5.27 -14.86 -8.29
C ILE A 61 -6.26 -15.28 -7.21
N LEU A 62 -6.41 -14.48 -6.15
CA LEU A 62 -7.36 -14.72 -5.06
C LEU A 62 -8.76 -14.11 -5.31
N GLY A 63 -8.97 -13.46 -6.46
CA GLY A 63 -10.25 -12.87 -6.84
C GLY A 63 -10.62 -11.59 -6.08
N ALA A 64 -9.65 -10.96 -5.40
CA ALA A 64 -9.84 -9.67 -4.75
C ALA A 64 -9.74 -8.48 -5.74
N MET A 65 -9.23 -8.73 -6.95
CA MET A 65 -9.01 -7.70 -7.97
C MET A 65 -9.13 -8.31 -9.37
N ASP A 66 -9.65 -7.53 -10.32
CA ASP A 66 -9.64 -7.90 -11.73
C ASP A 66 -8.22 -7.87 -12.33
N ASN A 67 -8.02 -8.56 -13.45
CA ASN A 67 -6.70 -8.72 -14.07
C ASN A 67 -5.99 -7.40 -14.44
N ASP A 68 -6.76 -6.38 -14.82
CA ASP A 68 -6.30 -5.03 -15.15
C ASP A 68 -6.48 -4.04 -13.98
N GLY A 69 -7.03 -4.50 -12.86
CA GLY A 69 -7.19 -3.72 -11.65
C GLY A 69 -5.85 -3.37 -11.00
N ALA A 70 -5.88 -2.30 -10.22
CA ALA A 70 -4.74 -1.86 -9.41
C ALA A 70 -5.22 -1.42 -8.02
N PHE A 71 -4.37 -1.64 -7.02
CA PHE A 71 -4.55 -0.97 -5.74
C PHE A 71 -4.15 0.49 -5.88
N VAL A 72 -4.96 1.35 -5.29
CA VAL A 72 -4.66 2.77 -5.12
C VAL A 72 -4.53 3.00 -3.63
N PHE A 73 -3.32 3.31 -3.16
CA PHE A 73 -3.07 3.71 -1.79
C PHE A 73 -3.00 5.24 -1.73
N THR A 74 -3.88 5.84 -0.94
CA THR A 74 -3.87 7.27 -0.64
C THR A 74 -3.07 7.56 0.62
N TYR A 75 -2.76 8.85 0.85
CA TYR A 75 -2.18 9.23 2.14
C TYR A 75 -3.17 9.03 3.29
N ALA A 76 -4.46 9.26 3.06
CA ALA A 76 -5.52 8.93 4.00
C ALA A 76 -5.50 7.45 4.43
N ASP A 77 -5.19 6.51 3.55
CA ASP A 77 -5.04 5.09 3.92
C ASP A 77 -3.87 4.87 4.88
N ALA A 78 -2.75 5.58 4.67
CA ALA A 78 -1.60 5.54 5.59
C ALA A 78 -1.98 6.13 6.96
N VAL A 79 -2.74 7.24 6.99
CA VAL A 79 -3.24 7.86 8.22
C VAL A 79 -4.22 6.94 8.94
N LYS A 80 -5.15 6.30 8.23
CA LYS A 80 -6.09 5.31 8.79
C LYS A 80 -5.33 4.12 9.39
N PHE A 81 -4.34 3.61 8.67
CA PHE A 81 -3.53 2.47 9.12
C PHE A 81 -2.71 2.82 10.38
N ALA A 82 -2.09 4.00 10.43
CA ALA A 82 -1.34 4.46 11.60
C ALA A 82 -2.23 4.99 12.74
N GLY A 83 -3.50 5.27 12.47
CA GLY A 83 -4.43 5.96 13.37
C GLY A 83 -4.17 7.47 13.53
N HIS A 84 -3.10 8.00 12.93
CA HIS A 84 -2.72 9.41 13.01
C HIS A 84 -1.77 9.80 11.88
N SER A 85 -1.57 11.11 11.72
CA SER A 85 -0.56 11.69 10.83
C SER A 85 0.58 12.29 11.66
N CYS A 86 1.78 11.73 11.54
CA CYS A 86 3.02 12.31 12.07
C CYS A 86 4.09 12.36 10.96
N PRO A 87 5.22 13.07 11.17
CA PRO A 87 6.28 13.17 10.17
C PRO A 87 6.80 11.80 9.68
N ALA A 88 6.87 10.79 10.55
CA ALA A 88 7.28 9.44 10.15
C ALA A 88 6.30 8.78 9.16
N VAL A 89 4.99 8.91 9.37
CA VAL A 89 3.96 8.36 8.47
C VAL A 89 3.96 9.09 7.13
N ALA A 90 4.05 10.43 7.16
CA ALA A 90 4.17 11.26 5.96
C ALA A 90 5.44 10.92 5.15
N GLY A 91 6.58 10.86 5.86
CA GLY A 91 7.88 10.52 5.30
C GLY A 91 7.91 9.12 4.69
N ALA A 92 7.34 8.12 5.36
CA ALA A 92 7.27 6.75 4.84
C ALA A 92 6.43 6.65 3.56
N TYR A 93 5.25 7.28 3.54
CA TYR A 93 4.39 7.32 2.36
C TYR A 93 5.12 8.00 1.19
N LYS A 94 5.69 9.20 1.42
CA LYS A 94 6.36 9.97 0.38
C LYS A 94 7.64 9.30 -0.12
N SER A 95 8.45 8.76 0.78
CA SER A 95 9.67 8.01 0.43
C SER A 95 9.36 6.79 -0.42
N THR A 96 8.32 6.04 -0.04
CA THR A 96 7.84 4.90 -0.84
C THR A 96 7.38 5.35 -2.22
N GLN A 97 6.60 6.43 -2.32
CA GLN A 97 6.17 6.97 -3.61
C GLN A 97 7.35 7.34 -4.51
N LEU A 98 8.34 8.06 -3.99
CA LEU A 98 9.53 8.46 -4.74
C LEU A 98 10.38 7.25 -5.18
N ALA A 99 10.60 6.29 -4.27
CA ALA A 99 11.34 5.08 -4.57
C ALA A 99 10.68 4.26 -5.68
N LEU A 100 9.36 4.07 -5.62
CA LEU A 100 8.62 3.31 -6.64
C LEU A 100 8.68 3.98 -8.02
N LYS A 101 8.52 5.30 -8.07
CA LYS A 101 8.69 6.08 -9.32
C LYS A 101 10.10 5.92 -9.89
N ALA A 102 11.12 6.01 -9.04
CA ALA A 102 12.51 5.87 -9.46
C ALA A 102 12.83 4.43 -9.92
N LEU A 103 12.29 3.41 -9.25
CA LEU A 103 12.51 2.00 -9.60
C LEU A 103 11.84 1.63 -10.93
N TYR A 104 10.56 1.94 -11.10
CA TYR A 104 9.76 1.47 -12.24
C TYR A 104 9.67 2.47 -13.40
N GLY A 105 10.02 3.74 -13.20
CA GLY A 105 9.93 4.77 -14.23
C GLY A 105 8.50 4.95 -14.71
N LYS A 106 8.23 4.51 -15.94
CA LYS A 106 6.89 4.57 -16.56
C LYS A 106 6.05 3.31 -16.34
N GLU A 107 6.65 2.22 -15.87
CA GLU A 107 5.92 0.99 -15.57
C GLU A 107 5.12 1.13 -14.27
N THR A 108 4.00 0.42 -14.16
CA THR A 108 3.26 0.33 -12.90
C THR A 108 4.02 -0.60 -11.93
N PRO A 109 4.30 -0.15 -10.69
CA PRO A 109 4.92 -1.01 -9.69
C PRO A 109 4.12 -2.27 -9.38
N VAL A 110 4.83 -3.36 -9.06
CA VAL A 110 4.21 -4.66 -8.73
C VAL A 110 4.42 -4.99 -7.26
N ARG A 111 3.31 -5.11 -6.52
CA ARG A 111 3.30 -5.41 -5.09
C ARG A 111 3.94 -6.78 -4.81
N GLY A 112 4.91 -6.78 -3.89
CA GLY A 112 5.84 -7.86 -3.50
C GLY A 112 6.84 -8.33 -4.56
N ASN A 113 7.04 -7.54 -5.62
CA ASN A 113 8.27 -7.58 -6.43
C ASN A 113 9.30 -6.53 -5.97
N ILE A 114 9.15 -6.04 -4.75
CA ILE A 114 9.95 -4.97 -4.15
C ILE A 114 10.58 -5.54 -2.88
N GLY A 115 11.90 -5.44 -2.77
CA GLY A 115 12.65 -5.64 -1.53
C GLY A 115 12.92 -4.30 -0.86
N VAL A 116 12.99 -4.29 0.47
CA VAL A 116 13.27 -3.09 1.27
C VAL A 116 14.29 -3.42 2.35
N THR A 117 15.32 -2.60 2.49
CA THR A 117 16.22 -2.63 3.63
C THR A 117 16.15 -1.28 4.34
N ILE A 118 15.88 -1.30 5.64
CA ILE A 118 15.83 -0.12 6.50
C ILE A 118 17.14 -0.07 7.29
N MET A 119 17.84 1.05 7.25
CA MET A 119 19.09 1.21 8.01
C MET A 119 18.78 1.39 9.50
N GLY A 120 19.47 0.64 10.34
CA GLY A 120 19.25 0.58 11.79
C GLY A 120 18.27 -0.50 12.23
N GLY A 121 18.06 -0.60 13.54
CA GLY A 121 17.11 -1.53 14.16
C GLY A 121 15.64 -1.17 13.92
N VAL A 122 14.73 -2.12 14.15
CA VAL A 122 13.27 -1.86 14.08
C VAL A 122 12.80 -0.90 15.18
N ASP A 123 13.47 -0.94 16.32
CA ASP A 123 13.25 -0.10 17.50
C ASP A 123 14.08 1.19 17.48
N GLU A 124 14.90 1.40 16.45
CA GLU A 124 15.70 2.60 16.28
C GLU A 124 14.87 3.74 15.67
N ASN A 125 14.92 4.92 16.32
CA ASN A 125 14.16 6.11 15.93
C ASN A 125 12.66 5.80 15.72
N VAL A 126 12.21 5.86 14.47
CA VAL A 126 10.83 5.60 14.04
C VAL A 126 10.80 4.54 12.94
N ASN A 127 11.82 3.69 12.84
CA ASN A 127 11.93 2.64 11.82
C ASN A 127 10.75 1.66 11.87
N GLY A 128 10.29 1.28 13.08
CA GLY A 128 9.12 0.44 13.28
C GLY A 128 7.87 1.02 12.60
N PRO A 129 7.38 2.21 12.99
CA PRO A 129 6.27 2.89 12.32
C PRO A 129 6.44 3.03 10.80
N ILE A 130 7.64 3.41 10.33
CA ILE A 130 7.94 3.56 8.89
C ILE A 130 7.78 2.22 8.17
N SER A 131 8.33 1.14 8.73
CA SER A 131 8.30 -0.20 8.14
C SER A 131 6.88 -0.69 7.87
N GLN A 132 5.92 -0.35 8.74
CA GLN A 132 4.54 -0.80 8.58
C GLN A 132 3.85 -0.12 7.40
N ILE A 133 4.06 1.19 7.22
CA ILE A 133 3.54 1.93 6.06
C ILE A 133 4.16 1.42 4.76
N VAL A 134 5.48 1.22 4.75
CA VAL A 134 6.19 0.68 3.58
C VAL A 134 5.68 -0.73 3.24
N SER A 135 5.49 -1.59 4.23
CA SER A 135 4.98 -2.96 4.08
C SER A 135 3.53 -2.98 3.56
N MET A 136 2.66 -2.11 4.09
CA MET A 136 1.27 -1.97 3.63
C MET A 136 1.23 -1.74 2.11
N ILE A 137 1.98 -0.74 1.63
CA ILE A 137 1.99 -0.30 0.23
C ILE A 137 2.69 -1.33 -0.66
N THR A 138 3.93 -1.71 -0.33
CA THR A 138 4.79 -2.52 -1.20
C THR A 138 4.55 -4.03 -1.07
N GLY A 139 3.91 -4.46 0.01
CA GLY A 139 3.82 -5.87 0.39
C GLY A 139 5.16 -6.44 0.88
N ALA A 140 6.22 -5.65 1.03
CA ALA A 140 7.48 -6.13 1.57
C ALA A 140 7.38 -6.25 3.09
N SER A 141 7.32 -7.48 3.60
CA SER A 141 7.27 -7.75 5.04
C SER A 141 8.55 -8.42 5.50
N ALA A 142 8.83 -8.32 6.79
CA ALA A 142 9.93 -9.04 7.43
C ALA A 142 9.51 -10.52 7.62
N GLU A 143 9.80 -11.11 8.78
CA GLU A 143 9.48 -12.51 9.09
C GLU A 143 7.98 -12.81 9.28
N ASN A 144 7.12 -11.80 9.20
CA ASN A 144 5.68 -11.91 9.38
C ASN A 144 4.87 -11.88 8.07
N GLY A 145 5.54 -11.90 6.92
CA GLY A 145 4.88 -11.90 5.61
C GLY A 145 4.27 -13.24 5.23
N PHE A 146 3.33 -13.21 4.27
CA PHE A 146 2.82 -14.40 3.61
C PHE A 146 3.96 -15.16 2.90
N LYS A 147 4.13 -16.45 3.18
CA LYS A 147 5.24 -17.26 2.64
C LYS A 147 5.11 -17.56 1.13
N GLY A 148 3.93 -17.34 0.54
CA GLY A 148 3.66 -17.67 -0.85
C GLY A 148 3.11 -19.09 -1.03
N PHE A 149 2.73 -19.41 -2.26
CA PHE A 149 2.20 -20.72 -2.64
C PHE A 149 3.28 -21.66 -3.18
N GLY A 150 3.19 -22.92 -2.78
CA GLY A 150 4.06 -24.00 -3.23
C GLY A 150 5.52 -23.87 -2.76
N PRO A 151 6.37 -24.83 -3.15
CA PRO A 151 7.77 -24.87 -2.72
C PRO A 151 8.60 -23.64 -3.13
N ALA A 152 8.22 -22.97 -4.23
CA ALA A 152 8.89 -21.78 -4.73
C ALA A 152 8.44 -20.46 -4.07
N GLY A 153 7.46 -20.50 -3.14
CA GLY A 153 6.97 -19.30 -2.45
C GLY A 153 6.35 -18.27 -3.39
N LYS A 154 5.61 -18.70 -4.42
CA LYS A 154 5.05 -17.80 -5.44
C LYS A 154 4.13 -16.77 -4.78
N TYR A 155 4.29 -15.51 -5.18
CA TYR A 155 3.58 -14.36 -4.61
C TYR A 155 3.88 -14.07 -3.12
N GLY A 156 5.00 -14.60 -2.61
CA GLY A 156 5.44 -14.35 -1.24
C GLY A 156 5.64 -12.87 -0.93
N ARG A 157 5.43 -12.55 0.35
CA ARG A 157 5.65 -11.26 1.02
C ARG A 157 6.67 -11.37 2.17
N TYR A 158 6.95 -12.61 2.59
CA TYR A 158 7.89 -12.99 3.65
C TYR A 158 9.34 -12.66 3.29
N ASN A 159 10.09 -12.10 4.26
CA ASN A 159 11.50 -11.74 4.13
C ASN A 159 11.83 -10.87 2.92
N LEU A 160 10.90 -10.01 2.52
CA LEU A 160 11.15 -8.98 1.52
C LEU A 160 11.61 -7.67 2.16
N MET A 161 11.45 -7.54 3.48
CA MET A 161 11.95 -6.42 4.26
C MET A 161 12.99 -6.88 5.27
N SER A 162 14.06 -6.11 5.43
CA SER A 162 15.11 -6.33 6.43
C SER A 162 15.50 -5.05 7.14
N PHE A 163 16.07 -5.20 8.33
CA PHE A 163 16.65 -4.13 9.12
C PHE A 163 18.17 -4.33 9.17
N ALA A 164 18.94 -3.37 8.70
CA ALA A 164 20.40 -3.43 8.68
C ALA A 164 20.93 -2.84 10.00
N THR A 165 20.89 -3.62 11.08
CA THR A 165 21.24 -3.19 12.45
C THR A 165 22.66 -2.67 12.61
N GLU A 166 23.58 -3.13 11.77
CA GLU A 166 24.99 -2.69 11.78
C GLU A 166 25.23 -1.41 10.96
N GLN A 167 24.24 -0.97 10.18
CA GLN A 167 24.30 0.25 9.39
C GLN A 167 23.42 1.32 10.04
N LYS A 168 23.87 2.57 10.03
CA LYS A 168 23.13 3.67 10.64
C LYS A 168 22.72 4.71 9.62
N THR A 169 21.54 5.27 9.84
CA THR A 169 21.10 6.49 9.16
C THR A 169 21.98 7.66 9.61
N ASP A 170 22.21 8.64 8.72
CA ASP A 170 22.87 9.91 9.09
C ASP A 170 22.16 10.54 10.30
N SER A 171 22.90 11.11 11.25
CA SER A 171 22.32 11.66 12.49
C SER A 171 21.36 12.83 12.27
N LYS A 172 21.38 13.44 11.09
CA LYS A 172 20.45 14.50 10.67
C LYS A 172 19.21 13.96 9.97
N ALA A 173 19.19 12.68 9.59
CA ALA A 173 18.10 12.07 8.88
C ALA A 173 17.20 11.24 9.82
N THR A 174 15.91 11.28 9.55
CA THR A 174 14.90 10.48 10.25
C THR A 174 15.03 8.99 9.90
N CYS A 175 15.23 8.65 8.62
CA CYS A 175 15.47 7.27 8.18
C CYS A 175 16.20 7.20 6.83
N THR A 176 16.85 6.06 6.56
CA THR A 176 17.35 5.68 5.23
C THR A 176 16.79 4.32 4.82
N LEU A 177 16.25 4.27 3.60
CA LEU A 177 15.54 3.12 3.04
C LEU A 177 16.14 2.76 1.68
N LEU A 178 16.63 1.53 1.54
CA LEU A 178 17.06 0.97 0.27
C LEU A 178 15.92 0.12 -0.32
N PHE A 179 15.37 0.55 -1.44
CA PHE A 179 14.38 -0.23 -2.19
C PHE A 179 15.06 -0.96 -3.35
N GLN A 180 14.64 -2.19 -3.62
CA GLN A 180 15.11 -2.99 -4.75
C GLN A 180 13.94 -3.54 -5.56
N ARG A 181 13.99 -3.38 -6.88
CA ARG A 181 13.11 -4.11 -7.80
C ARG A 181 13.70 -5.50 -8.06
N ARG A 182 13.01 -6.55 -7.62
CA ARG A 182 13.62 -7.89 -7.46
C ARG A 182 13.89 -8.63 -8.77
N ASP A 183 13.10 -8.39 -9.80
CA ASP A 183 13.26 -9.01 -11.13
C ASP A 183 14.45 -8.46 -11.92
N THR A 184 14.86 -7.23 -11.66
CA THR A 184 15.92 -6.50 -12.39
C THR A 184 17.15 -6.23 -11.52
N GLY A 185 17.02 -6.35 -10.20
CA GLY A 185 18.06 -6.02 -9.23
C GLY A 185 18.28 -4.51 -9.05
N LYS A 186 17.57 -3.64 -9.79
CA LYS A 186 17.71 -2.18 -9.69
C LYS A 186 17.39 -1.71 -8.27
N THR A 187 18.22 -0.82 -7.74
CA THR A 187 18.06 -0.26 -6.40
C THR A 187 17.88 1.25 -6.43
N VAL A 188 17.22 1.79 -5.40
CA VAL A 188 17.09 3.22 -5.10
C VAL A 188 17.19 3.37 -3.58
N GLU A 189 18.09 4.22 -3.13
CA GLU A 189 18.16 4.64 -1.73
C GLU A 189 17.43 5.97 -1.55
N ILE A 190 16.60 6.06 -0.51
CA ILE A 190 15.93 7.29 -0.10
C ILE A 190 16.33 7.58 1.34
N THR A 191 16.87 8.77 1.57
CA THR A 191 17.09 9.33 2.90
C THR A 191 16.04 10.40 3.14
N TYR A 192 15.31 10.29 4.25
CA TYR A 192 14.31 11.26 4.70
C TYR A 192 14.85 12.00 5.92
N ASP A 193 14.96 13.32 5.82
CA ASP A 193 15.39 14.24 6.88
C ASP A 193 14.21 14.79 7.70
#